data_AF-A0AAE9Y2A0-F1
#
_entry.id   AF-A0AAE9Y2A0-F1
#
_cell.length_a   1.000
_cell.length_b   1.000
_cell.length_c   1.000
_cell.angle_alpha   90.00
_cell.angle_beta   90.00
_cell.angle_gamma   90.00
#
_symmetry.space_group_name_H-M   'P 1'
#
loop_
_entity.id
_entity.type
_entity.pdbx_description
1 polymer ?
#
loop_
_entity_poly.entity_id
_entity_poly.type
_entity_poly.pdbx_seq_one_letter_code
_entity_poly.pdbx_strand_id
1 'polypeptide(L)'
;MFVGSIAYAAEARCGNLNIDKSFGKVSGWDVGFSKSVGGCLAAATYQDRTTVWFGFAGDKPSAYIAFTNPRWASVEVDGQYDMQLIMGRTRWNGEFIGFERSTEKGVFSSNLKTEFMVELAESGGVGVFLNRRRVAALSLDGSRRALEAVLSCQKAFMTAQSDTRDEPSTDTKPKRHTKSSGTGFYVSDSGHIVTNHHVIAECSTINVLPPGGAAVSATLVAKDKTNDLAILKTASSPAAIPGLRSQMRLGEAVYVFGFPLTGILSTSGNFTAGAITATTGMEDDTRLAQISAPVQPGNSGGPLLDKYGNVIGVIVSKLNALNIAAATKDIPQNVNFAIKTGIATNFLDSSGVVPTGKVSTRELAPEAIADLAKIFTVQVLCN
;
A
#
# COMPACT_ATOMS: atom_id res chain seq x y z
N MET A 1 15.73 -27.29 28.38
CA MET A 1 14.54 -26.61 28.94
C MET A 1 14.87 -25.12 28.98
N PHE A 2 14.23 -24.19 28.28
CA PHE A 2 12.98 -24.12 27.54
C PHE A 2 13.26 -23.30 26.27
N VAL A 3 12.79 -23.79 25.11
CA VAL A 3 12.62 -22.99 23.89
C VAL A 3 11.19 -22.47 23.97
N GLY A 4 11.02 -21.15 24.07
CA GLY A 4 9.71 -20.49 24.13
C GLY A 4 9.45 -19.72 22.84
N SER A 5 8.69 -20.33 21.94
CA SER A 5 8.13 -19.72 20.74
C SER A 5 7.31 -18.48 21.11
N ILE A 6 7.65 -17.32 20.58
CA ILE A 6 6.78 -16.14 20.61
C ILE A 6 6.01 -16.13 19.29
N ALA A 7 4.73 -16.47 19.40
CA ALA A 7 3.77 -16.51 18.31
C ALA A 7 3.62 -15.13 17.65
N TYR A 8 3.82 -15.09 16.34
CA TYR A 8 3.35 -14.02 15.46
C TYR A 8 1.83 -13.96 15.54
N ALA A 9 1.27 -12.82 15.95
CA ALA A 9 -0.17 -12.62 16.06
C ALA A 9 -0.66 -11.52 15.10
N ALA A 10 -1.69 -11.89 14.34
CA ALA A 10 -2.58 -11.09 13.49
C ALA A 10 -2.19 -10.86 12.01
N GLU A 11 -1.84 -11.94 11.32
CA GLU A 11 -2.25 -12.13 9.93
C GLU A 11 -3.77 -12.38 9.89
N ALA A 12 -4.45 -11.92 8.84
CA ALA A 12 -5.88 -12.19 8.64
C ALA A 12 -6.07 -13.71 8.53
N ARG A 13 -6.46 -14.36 9.63
CA ARG A 13 -6.77 -15.79 9.62
C ARG A 13 -8.03 -15.98 8.78
N CYS A 14 -7.90 -16.59 7.60
CA CYS A 14 -9.04 -17.01 6.76
C CYS A 14 -9.97 -18.04 7.43
N GLY A 15 -9.72 -18.42 8.68
CA GLY A 15 -10.47 -19.41 9.46
C GLY A 15 -11.97 -19.13 9.67
N ASN A 16 -12.52 -18.07 9.07
CA ASN A 16 -13.97 -17.89 8.96
C ASN A 16 -14.35 -17.07 7.72
N LEU A 17 -13.78 -17.39 6.56
CA LEU A 17 -14.04 -16.69 5.31
C LEU A 17 -15.53 -16.78 4.93
N ASN A 18 -16.27 -15.68 4.89
CA ASN A 18 -17.71 -15.68 4.61
C ASN A 18 -18.18 -14.35 4.01
N ILE A 19 -19.34 -14.33 3.35
CA ILE A 19 -20.01 -13.08 2.97
C ILE A 19 -20.99 -12.70 4.08
N ASP A 20 -20.60 -11.78 4.96
CA ASP A 20 -21.45 -11.27 6.05
C ASP A 20 -22.50 -10.28 5.56
N LYS A 21 -22.18 -9.50 4.53
CA LYS A 21 -23.11 -8.55 3.90
C LYS A 21 -23.02 -8.68 2.38
N SER A 22 -24.11 -9.17 1.77
CA SER A 22 -24.19 -9.32 0.32
C SER A 22 -24.20 -7.95 -0.37
N PHE A 23 -23.43 -7.86 -1.47
CA PHE A 23 -23.39 -6.74 -2.41
C PHE A 23 -24.05 -7.11 -3.75
N GLY A 24 -24.48 -8.36 -3.91
CA GLY A 24 -25.20 -8.86 -5.08
C GLY A 24 -24.51 -10.07 -5.71
N LYS A 25 -25.09 -10.54 -6.82
CA LYS A 25 -24.57 -11.64 -7.61
C LYS A 25 -24.23 -11.17 -9.01
N VAL A 26 -23.02 -11.43 -9.48
CA VAL A 26 -22.51 -10.95 -10.77
C VAL A 26 -21.97 -12.13 -11.57
N SER A 27 -22.62 -12.43 -12.70
CA SER A 27 -22.18 -13.51 -13.61
C SER A 27 -21.88 -14.84 -12.90
N GLY A 28 -22.71 -15.23 -11.92
CA GLY A 28 -22.55 -16.47 -11.17
C GLY A 28 -21.73 -16.35 -9.88
N TRP A 29 -21.05 -15.22 -9.64
CA TRP A 29 -20.26 -14.96 -8.45
C TRP A 29 -21.08 -14.22 -7.39
N ASP A 30 -21.08 -14.73 -6.17
CA ASP A 30 -21.64 -14.02 -5.01
C ASP A 30 -20.59 -13.01 -4.52
N VAL A 31 -20.98 -11.74 -4.44
CA VAL A 31 -20.08 -10.64 -4.08
C VAL A 31 -20.57 -10.02 -2.78
N GLY A 32 -19.65 -9.72 -1.87
CA GLY A 32 -20.02 -9.01 -0.66
C GLY A 32 -18.87 -8.76 0.29
N PHE A 33 -19.20 -8.17 1.43
CA PHE A 33 -18.25 -7.84 2.47
C PHE A 33 -18.13 -8.97 3.48
N SER A 34 -16.89 -9.20 3.90
CA SER A 34 -16.52 -10.16 4.91
C SER A 34 -15.86 -9.44 6.08
N LYS A 35 -16.43 -9.63 7.26
CA LYS A 35 -15.90 -9.13 8.53
C LYS A 35 -14.60 -9.84 8.91
N SER A 36 -14.45 -11.11 8.55
CA SER A 36 -13.27 -11.92 8.92
C SER A 36 -12.01 -11.47 8.19
N VAL A 37 -12.13 -11.06 6.92
CA VAL A 37 -11.00 -10.44 6.18
C VAL A 37 -11.04 -8.91 6.18
N GLY A 38 -12.10 -8.31 6.73
CA GLY A 38 -12.28 -6.85 6.82
C GLY A 38 -12.41 -6.17 5.46
N GLY A 39 -12.90 -6.86 4.44
CA GLY A 39 -12.96 -6.34 3.06
C GLY A 39 -13.93 -7.10 2.17
N CYS A 40 -14.02 -6.68 0.92
CA CYS A 40 -14.91 -7.27 -0.06
C CYS A 40 -14.28 -8.45 -0.78
N LEU A 41 -15.12 -9.44 -1.09
CA LEU A 41 -14.73 -10.67 -1.75
C LEU A 41 -15.81 -11.14 -2.72
N ALA A 42 -15.40 -11.96 -3.67
CA ALA A 42 -16.26 -12.74 -4.54
C ALA A 42 -16.05 -14.23 -4.27
N ALA A 43 -17.13 -14.99 -4.42
CA ALA A 43 -17.15 -16.43 -4.29
C ALA A 43 -17.91 -17.08 -5.44
N ALA A 44 -17.37 -18.15 -6.01
CA ALA A 44 -18.08 -19.01 -6.96
C ALA A 44 -17.91 -20.47 -6.57
N THR A 45 -19.04 -21.18 -6.42
CA THR A 45 -19.08 -22.61 -6.11
C THR A 45 -19.40 -23.42 -7.35
N TYR A 46 -18.62 -24.47 -7.59
CA TYR A 46 -18.70 -25.32 -8.77
C TYR A 46 -19.43 -26.64 -8.47
N GLN A 47 -19.72 -27.42 -9.52
CA GLN A 47 -20.45 -28.68 -9.41
C GLN A 47 -19.76 -29.73 -8.51
N ASP A 48 -18.42 -29.71 -8.47
CA ASP A 48 -17.63 -30.59 -7.61
C ASP A 48 -17.59 -30.12 -6.14
N ARG A 49 -18.31 -29.03 -5.84
CA ARG A 49 -18.38 -28.29 -4.57
C ARG A 49 -17.07 -27.59 -4.19
N THR A 50 -16.14 -27.47 -5.13
CA THR A 50 -15.02 -26.53 -4.95
C THR A 50 -15.59 -25.12 -4.96
N THR A 51 -15.14 -24.26 -4.05
CA THR A 51 -15.46 -22.83 -4.08
C THR A 51 -14.17 -22.05 -4.24
N VAL A 52 -14.14 -21.16 -5.22
CA VAL A 52 -13.08 -20.17 -5.38
C VAL A 52 -13.51 -18.91 -4.68
N TRP A 53 -12.63 -18.38 -3.86
CA TRP A 53 -12.79 -17.12 -3.18
C TRP A 53 -11.65 -16.22 -3.60
N PHE A 54 -11.96 -14.96 -3.89
CA PHE A 54 -10.93 -13.96 -4.01
C PHE A 54 -11.43 -12.61 -3.53
N GLY A 55 -10.51 -11.76 -3.10
CA GLY A 55 -10.90 -10.45 -2.60
C GLY A 55 -9.72 -9.65 -2.11
N PHE A 56 -10.04 -8.58 -1.42
CA PHE A 56 -9.08 -7.68 -0.80
C PHE A 56 -9.36 -7.61 0.69
N ALA A 57 -8.31 -7.61 1.49
CA ALA A 57 -8.41 -7.54 2.95
C ALA A 57 -8.20 -6.10 3.43
N GLY A 58 -9.14 -5.58 4.24
CA GLY A 58 -8.99 -4.30 4.92
C GLY A 58 -8.79 -3.08 4.00
N ASP A 59 -8.01 -2.13 4.48
CA ASP A 59 -7.60 -0.89 3.82
C ASP A 59 -6.26 -1.00 3.06
N LYS A 60 -5.67 -2.21 3.00
CA LYS A 60 -4.40 -2.50 2.32
C LYS A 60 -4.65 -3.12 0.93
N PRO A 61 -3.79 -2.88 -0.07
CA PRO A 61 -3.94 -3.45 -1.42
C PRO A 61 -3.45 -4.91 -1.51
N SER A 62 -3.53 -5.68 -0.43
CA SER A 62 -3.15 -7.10 -0.44
C SER A 62 -4.36 -7.94 -0.85
N ALA A 63 -4.28 -8.51 -2.06
CA ALA A 63 -5.26 -9.47 -2.51
C ALA A 63 -5.01 -10.84 -1.87
N TYR A 64 -6.06 -11.65 -1.83
CA TYR A 64 -5.97 -13.04 -1.47
C TYR A 64 -6.82 -13.89 -2.41
N ILE A 65 -6.43 -15.16 -2.52
CA ILE A 65 -7.22 -16.20 -3.16
C ILE A 65 -7.34 -17.37 -2.19
N ALA A 66 -8.51 -17.99 -2.15
CA ALA A 66 -8.72 -19.20 -1.40
C ALA A 66 -9.54 -20.20 -2.21
N PHE A 67 -9.33 -21.47 -1.90
CA PHE A 67 -10.10 -22.57 -2.44
C PHE A 67 -10.63 -23.41 -1.27
N THR A 68 -11.92 -23.73 -1.25
CA THR A 68 -12.50 -24.65 -0.28
C THR A 68 -13.19 -25.80 -0.99
N ASN A 69 -13.20 -26.99 -0.38
CA ASN A 69 -14.04 -28.10 -0.85
C ASN A 69 -14.37 -29.01 0.35
N PRO A 70 -15.64 -29.37 0.58
CA PRO A 70 -16.03 -30.29 1.66
C PRO A 70 -15.32 -31.66 1.62
N ARG A 71 -14.78 -32.07 0.47
CA ARG A 71 -14.05 -33.34 0.30
C ARG A 71 -12.56 -33.25 0.67
N TRP A 72 -12.02 -32.06 0.95
CA TRP A 72 -10.61 -31.86 1.27
C TRP A 72 -10.30 -32.08 2.76
N ALA A 73 -10.82 -33.15 3.35
CA ALA A 73 -10.67 -33.46 4.77
C ALA A 73 -9.21 -33.63 5.24
N SER A 74 -8.32 -33.99 4.31
CA SER A 74 -6.88 -34.18 4.55
C SER A 74 -6.08 -32.88 4.63
N VAL A 75 -6.68 -31.72 4.34
CA VAL A 75 -6.01 -30.43 4.56
C VAL A 75 -5.87 -30.22 6.07
N GLU A 76 -4.69 -29.82 6.52
CA GLU A 76 -4.36 -29.51 7.90
C GLU A 76 -4.45 -28.00 8.10
N VAL A 77 -5.07 -27.57 9.19
CA VAL A 77 -5.10 -26.15 9.56
C VAL A 77 -3.67 -25.71 9.85
N ASP A 78 -3.27 -24.55 9.32
CA ASP A 78 -1.91 -24.01 9.34
C ASP A 78 -0.86 -24.86 8.60
N GLY A 79 -1.28 -25.93 7.91
CA GLY A 79 -0.42 -26.70 7.03
C GLY A 79 0.03 -25.87 5.82
N GLN A 80 1.30 -25.97 5.44
CA GLN A 80 1.86 -25.28 4.28
C GLN A 80 1.79 -26.18 3.04
N TYR A 81 1.33 -25.61 1.93
CA TYR A 81 1.10 -26.32 0.68
C TYR A 81 1.71 -25.55 -0.49
N ASP A 82 2.66 -26.17 -1.17
CA ASP A 82 3.16 -25.67 -2.45
C ASP A 82 2.15 -25.97 -3.55
N MET A 83 1.51 -24.91 -4.04
CA MET A 83 0.53 -25.02 -5.11
C MET A 83 0.99 -24.30 -6.37
N GLN A 84 0.59 -24.88 -7.48
CA GLN A 84 0.78 -24.30 -8.80
C GLN A 84 -0.59 -24.01 -9.42
N LEU A 85 -0.77 -22.78 -9.86
CA LEU A 85 -1.93 -22.34 -10.63
C LEU A 85 -1.53 -22.18 -12.09
N ILE A 86 -2.28 -22.79 -12.99
CA ILE A 86 -2.08 -22.67 -14.44
C ILE A 86 -3.27 -21.92 -15.02
N MET A 87 -3.00 -20.75 -15.61
CA MET A 87 -3.98 -19.80 -16.12
C MET A 87 -3.65 -19.53 -17.59
N GLY A 88 -4.28 -20.27 -18.50
CA GLY A 88 -3.90 -20.27 -19.92
C GLY A 88 -2.45 -20.70 -20.13
N ARG A 89 -1.57 -19.77 -20.53
CA ARG A 89 -0.13 -20.00 -20.71
C ARG A 89 0.70 -19.66 -19.48
N THR A 90 0.12 -18.99 -18.50
CA THR A 90 0.83 -18.56 -17.30
C THR A 90 0.84 -19.67 -16.26
N ARG A 91 1.98 -19.83 -15.61
CA ARG A 91 2.19 -20.71 -14.48
C ARG A 91 2.62 -19.88 -13.28
N TRP A 92 1.81 -19.92 -12.24
CA TRP A 92 2.09 -19.29 -10.97
C TRP A 92 2.40 -20.37 -9.93
N ASN A 93 3.46 -20.18 -9.16
CA ASN A 93 3.77 -21.02 -8.00
C ASN A 93 3.67 -20.17 -6.75
N GLY A 94 3.09 -20.70 -5.69
CA GLY A 94 3.15 -20.03 -4.41
C GLY A 94 2.66 -20.88 -3.27
N GLU A 95 2.97 -20.38 -2.09
CA GLU A 95 2.68 -21.02 -0.82
C GLU A 95 1.23 -20.72 -0.43
N PHE A 96 0.52 -21.78 -0.06
CA PHE A 96 -0.82 -21.71 0.50
C PHE A 96 -0.82 -22.28 1.92
N ILE A 97 -1.66 -21.69 2.75
CA ILE A 97 -1.87 -22.12 4.13
C ILE A 97 -3.24 -22.78 4.23
N GLY A 98 -3.29 -23.96 4.84
CA GLY A 98 -4.53 -24.67 5.13
C GLY A 98 -5.36 -23.94 6.18
N PHE A 99 -6.67 -23.88 5.96
CA PHE A 99 -7.62 -23.29 6.91
C PHE A 99 -8.91 -24.10 6.95
N GLU A 100 -9.67 -23.91 8.03
CA GLU A 100 -11.00 -24.48 8.20
C GLU A 100 -12.01 -23.34 8.32
N ARG A 101 -13.17 -23.51 7.68
CA ARG A 101 -14.30 -22.58 7.69
C ARG A 101 -15.56 -23.37 7.99
N SER A 102 -16.11 -23.17 9.19
CA SER A 102 -17.25 -23.93 9.70
C SER A 102 -16.97 -25.44 9.71
N THR A 103 -17.33 -26.18 8.67
CA THR A 103 -17.07 -27.63 8.52
C THR A 103 -16.33 -27.97 7.22
N GLU A 104 -15.95 -26.95 6.44
CA GLU A 104 -15.22 -27.11 5.19
C GLU A 104 -13.74 -26.75 5.38
N LYS A 105 -12.87 -27.49 4.71
CA LYS A 105 -11.44 -27.17 4.67
C LYS A 105 -11.06 -26.54 3.34
N GLY A 106 -9.99 -25.75 3.38
CA GLY A 106 -9.49 -25.05 2.24
C GLY A 106 -8.05 -24.64 2.39
N VAL A 107 -7.55 -24.02 1.34
CA VAL A 107 -6.20 -23.46 1.25
C VAL A 107 -6.32 -22.03 0.78
N PHE A 108 -5.56 -21.11 1.38
CA PHE A 108 -5.53 -19.72 0.97
C PHE A 108 -4.11 -19.20 0.80
N SER A 109 -3.95 -18.23 -0.08
CA SER A 109 -2.73 -17.45 -0.23
C SER A 109 -3.09 -15.98 -0.19
N SER A 110 -2.29 -15.18 0.51
CA SER A 110 -2.52 -13.75 0.73
C SER A 110 -1.29 -12.95 0.32
N ASN A 111 -1.35 -11.61 0.43
CA ASN A 111 -0.31 -10.71 -0.07
C ASN A 111 -0.05 -10.88 -1.58
N LEU A 112 -1.08 -11.29 -2.32
CA LEU A 112 -1.01 -11.43 -3.75
C LEU A 112 -0.99 -10.05 -4.37
N LYS A 113 -0.11 -9.90 -5.37
CA LYS A 113 -0.03 -8.73 -6.21
C LYS A 113 -1.36 -8.51 -6.93
N THR A 114 -1.77 -7.25 -7.11
CA THR A 114 -3.03 -6.95 -7.81
C THR A 114 -2.99 -7.42 -9.26
N GLU A 115 -1.81 -7.42 -9.89
CA GLU A 115 -1.61 -7.94 -11.25
C GLU A 115 -1.97 -9.43 -11.36
N PHE A 116 -1.66 -10.23 -10.33
CA PHE A 116 -2.06 -11.63 -10.29
C PHE A 116 -3.59 -11.78 -10.29
N MET A 117 -4.30 -10.89 -9.58
CA MET A 117 -5.77 -10.95 -9.54
C MET A 117 -6.40 -10.60 -10.88
N VAL A 118 -5.83 -9.63 -11.59
CA VAL A 118 -6.27 -9.27 -12.95
C VAL A 118 -6.02 -10.44 -13.89
N GLU A 119 -4.82 -11.00 -13.88
CA GLU A 119 -4.47 -12.15 -14.72
C GLU A 119 -5.35 -13.37 -14.45
N LEU A 120 -5.61 -13.67 -13.17
CA LEU A 120 -6.56 -14.71 -12.77
C LEU A 120 -7.95 -14.43 -13.35
N ALA A 121 -8.44 -13.20 -13.20
CA ALA A 121 -9.78 -12.82 -13.64
C ALA A 121 -9.93 -12.79 -15.18
N GLU A 122 -8.85 -12.60 -15.92
CA GLU A 122 -8.83 -12.61 -17.38
C GLU A 122 -8.54 -13.98 -17.99
N SER A 123 -8.01 -14.92 -17.20
CA SER A 123 -7.59 -16.24 -17.69
C SER A 123 -8.71 -17.11 -18.25
N GLY A 124 -9.97 -16.82 -17.90
CA GLY A 124 -11.14 -17.64 -18.24
C GLY A 124 -11.18 -19.01 -17.55
N GLY A 125 -10.10 -19.45 -16.91
CA GLY A 125 -10.04 -20.69 -16.15
C GLY A 125 -8.70 -20.91 -15.46
N VAL A 126 -8.74 -21.69 -14.37
CA VAL A 126 -7.55 -22.03 -13.58
C VAL A 126 -7.45 -23.53 -13.35
N GLY A 127 -6.29 -24.08 -13.71
CA GLY A 127 -5.86 -25.42 -13.29
C GLY A 127 -5.13 -25.32 -11.95
N VAL A 128 -5.60 -26.05 -10.94
CA VAL A 128 -5.03 -26.05 -9.60
C VAL A 128 -4.25 -27.36 -9.41
N PHE A 129 -2.98 -27.25 -9.06
CA PHE A 129 -2.07 -28.38 -8.86
C PHE A 129 -1.47 -28.33 -7.46
N LEU A 130 -1.52 -29.47 -6.77
CA LEU A 130 -0.88 -29.68 -5.47
C LEU A 130 0.15 -30.79 -5.62
N ASN A 131 1.42 -30.55 -5.27
CA ASN A 131 2.51 -31.50 -5.44
C ASN A 131 2.56 -32.12 -6.86
N ARG A 132 2.40 -31.26 -7.90
CA ARG A 132 2.35 -31.64 -9.33
C ARG A 132 1.15 -32.49 -9.77
N ARG A 133 0.22 -32.82 -8.88
CA ARG A 133 -1.05 -33.48 -9.21
C ARG A 133 -2.14 -32.43 -9.43
N ARG A 134 -2.86 -32.51 -10.56
CA ARG A 134 -4.03 -31.65 -10.79
C ARG A 134 -5.15 -32.03 -9.82
N VAL A 135 -5.55 -31.09 -8.96
CA VAL A 135 -6.61 -31.28 -7.95
C VAL A 135 -7.92 -30.59 -8.34
N ALA A 136 -7.87 -29.54 -9.16
CA ALA A 136 -9.06 -28.90 -9.72
C ALA A 136 -8.78 -28.29 -11.10
N ALA A 137 -9.83 -28.11 -11.89
CA ALA A 137 -9.82 -27.32 -13.12
C ALA A 137 -11.14 -26.57 -13.17
N LEU A 138 -11.09 -25.24 -13.00
CA LEU A 138 -12.25 -24.42 -12.71
C LEU A 138 -12.40 -23.37 -13.81
N SER A 139 -13.61 -23.22 -14.37
CA SER A 139 -13.93 -22.08 -15.24
C SER A 139 -13.93 -20.82 -14.39
N LEU A 140 -13.30 -19.75 -14.88
CA LEU A 140 -13.35 -18.43 -14.25
C LEU A 140 -14.24 -17.49 -15.04
N ASP A 141 -15.26 -18.02 -15.73
CA ASP A 141 -16.23 -17.20 -16.43
C ASP A 141 -16.90 -16.19 -15.47
N GLY A 142 -16.98 -14.95 -15.94
CA GLY A 142 -17.53 -13.85 -15.14
C GLY A 142 -16.61 -13.31 -14.03
N SER A 143 -15.45 -13.94 -13.78
CA SER A 143 -14.53 -13.52 -12.71
C SER A 143 -14.01 -12.09 -12.88
N ARG A 144 -13.81 -11.61 -14.12
CA ARG A 144 -13.55 -10.19 -14.41
C ARG A 144 -14.63 -9.26 -13.87
N ARG A 145 -15.91 -9.54 -14.17
CA ARG A 145 -17.03 -8.73 -13.68
C ARG A 145 -17.19 -8.86 -12.17
N ALA A 146 -16.89 -10.04 -11.62
CA ALA A 146 -16.87 -10.25 -10.18
C ALA A 146 -15.76 -9.43 -9.49
N LEU A 147 -14.57 -9.34 -10.10
CA LEU A 147 -13.47 -8.50 -9.62
C LEU A 147 -13.86 -7.02 -9.66
N GLU A 148 -14.45 -6.55 -10.75
CA GLU A 148 -15.00 -5.18 -10.87
C GLU A 148 -16.06 -4.91 -9.77
N ALA A 149 -16.93 -5.87 -9.48
CA ALA A 149 -17.93 -5.77 -8.43
C ALA A 149 -17.34 -5.79 -7.01
N VAL A 150 -16.28 -6.57 -6.77
CA VAL A 150 -15.52 -6.58 -5.51
C VAL A 150 -14.87 -5.23 -5.26
N LEU A 151 -14.27 -4.62 -6.29
CA LEU A 151 -13.68 -3.28 -6.18
C LEU A 151 -14.76 -2.21 -5.91
N SER A 152 -15.92 -2.32 -6.56
CA SER A 152 -17.06 -1.44 -6.33
C SER A 152 -17.61 -1.57 -4.91
N CYS A 153 -17.72 -2.81 -4.42
CA CYS A 153 -18.05 -3.12 -3.04
C CYS A 153 -17.04 -2.45 -2.10
N GLN A 154 -15.75 -2.68 -2.33
CA GLN A 154 -14.68 -2.13 -1.48
C GLN A 154 -14.79 -0.61 -1.37
N LYS A 155 -15.01 0.08 -2.51
CA LYS A 155 -15.23 1.53 -2.53
C LYS A 155 -16.43 1.94 -1.67
N ALA A 156 -17.58 1.31 -1.84
CA ALA A 156 -18.80 1.63 -1.08
C ALA A 156 -18.61 1.44 0.43
N PHE A 157 -17.89 0.39 0.85
CA PHE A 157 -17.61 0.14 2.26
C PHE A 157 -16.61 1.13 2.87
N MET A 158 -15.63 1.59 2.08
CA MET A 158 -14.69 2.62 2.54
C MET A 158 -15.36 4.00 2.67
N THR A 159 -16.26 4.35 1.75
CA THR A 159 -17.07 5.58 1.83
C THR A 159 -18.06 5.55 3.00
N ALA A 160 -18.75 4.43 3.23
CA ALA A 160 -19.65 4.31 4.38
C ALA A 160 -18.92 4.38 5.75
N GLN A 161 -17.63 4.05 5.79
CA GLN A 161 -16.79 4.20 6.99
C GLN A 161 -16.24 5.62 7.20
N SER A 162 -16.25 6.48 6.17
CA SER A 162 -15.93 7.90 6.32
C SER A 162 -17.12 8.72 6.80
N ASP A 163 -18.34 8.38 6.34
CA ASP A 163 -19.54 9.17 6.62
C ASP A 163 -20.13 8.93 8.03
N THR A 164 -19.75 7.84 8.70
CA THR A 164 -20.26 7.51 10.07
C THR A 164 -19.40 8.08 11.20
N ARG A 165 -18.39 8.91 10.92
CA ARG A 165 -17.48 9.48 11.95
C ARG A 165 -17.90 10.85 12.52
N ASP A 166 -19.02 11.41 12.06
CA ASP A 166 -19.51 12.74 12.48
C ASP A 166 -20.63 12.72 13.55
N GLU A 167 -20.99 11.56 14.12
CA GLU A 167 -21.86 11.51 15.31
C GLU A 167 -21.07 11.21 16.61
N PRO A 168 -21.32 11.94 17.70
CA PRO A 168 -20.69 11.68 18.98
C PRO A 168 -21.36 10.48 19.67
N SER A 169 -20.87 9.26 19.40
CA SER A 169 -21.32 8.07 20.12
C SER A 169 -20.53 7.86 21.42
N THR A 170 -21.23 7.96 22.55
CA THR A 170 -20.79 7.45 23.86
C THR A 170 -20.85 5.92 23.87
N ASP A 171 -19.83 5.24 23.35
CA ASP A 171 -19.60 3.83 23.70
C ASP A 171 -18.10 3.51 23.67
N THR A 172 -17.60 3.11 24.84
CA THR A 172 -16.19 2.83 25.11
C THR A 172 -15.83 1.47 24.52
N LYS A 173 -15.59 1.42 23.21
CA LYS A 173 -14.76 0.35 22.61
C LYS A 173 -13.35 0.89 22.40
N PRO A 174 -12.30 0.15 22.81
CA PRO A 174 -10.93 0.59 22.60
C PRO A 174 -10.69 0.77 21.10
N LYS A 175 -10.37 2.00 20.69
CA LYS A 175 -9.94 2.30 19.32
C LYS A 175 -8.78 1.37 19.01
N ARG A 176 -8.96 0.48 18.05
CA ARG A 176 -7.91 -0.44 17.62
C ARG A 176 -6.93 0.40 16.81
N HIS A 177 -5.90 0.90 17.48
CA HIS A 177 -4.79 1.67 16.93
C HIS A 177 -4.17 0.92 15.73
N THR A 178 -4.53 1.32 14.51
CA THR A 178 -3.90 0.80 13.30
C THR A 178 -2.52 1.43 13.19
N LYS A 179 -1.49 0.66 13.51
CA LYS A 179 -0.11 1.08 13.25
C LYS A 179 0.07 1.29 11.74
N SER A 180 0.33 2.53 11.34
CA SER A 180 0.61 2.94 9.97
C SER A 180 2.05 3.47 9.89
N SER A 181 2.67 3.41 8.72
CA SER A 181 4.00 3.97 8.52
C SER A 181 4.12 4.64 7.16
N GLY A 182 5.03 5.61 7.09
CA GLY A 182 5.34 6.35 5.88
C GLY A 182 6.77 6.88 5.92
N THR A 183 7.07 7.79 5.01
CA THR A 183 8.35 8.45 4.91
C THR A 183 8.17 9.95 5.17
N GLY A 184 9.20 10.58 5.71
CA GLY A 184 9.33 12.03 5.74
C GLY A 184 10.77 12.42 5.49
N PHE A 185 11.05 13.70 5.31
CA PHE A 185 12.42 14.19 5.21
C PHE A 185 12.60 15.49 5.96
N TYR A 186 13.78 15.71 6.52
CA TYR A 186 14.10 16.94 7.21
C TYR A 186 14.18 18.11 6.23
N VAL A 187 13.69 19.26 6.69
CA VAL A 187 13.73 20.53 5.94
C VAL A 187 14.47 21.64 6.69
N SER A 188 14.73 21.47 7.98
CA SER A 188 15.52 22.42 8.78
C SER A 188 16.41 21.74 9.81
N ASP A 189 17.54 22.38 10.14
CA ASP A 189 18.49 21.90 11.17
C ASP A 189 17.86 21.80 12.56
N SER A 190 16.81 22.61 12.79
CA SER A 190 15.99 22.55 14.00
C SER A 190 15.09 21.32 14.08
N GLY A 191 15.09 20.40 13.11
CA GLY A 191 14.36 19.13 13.19
C GLY A 191 12.90 19.21 12.71
N HIS A 192 12.60 20.11 11.76
CA HIS A 192 11.33 20.08 11.04
C HIS A 192 11.38 19.05 9.91
N ILE A 193 10.29 18.31 9.76
CA ILE A 193 10.15 17.22 8.78
C ILE A 193 8.88 17.48 7.96
N VAL A 194 8.97 17.30 6.65
CA VAL A 194 7.82 17.24 5.76
C VAL A 194 7.43 15.78 5.52
N THR A 195 6.13 15.50 5.53
CA THR A 195 5.53 14.22 5.16
C THR A 195 4.13 14.45 4.57
N ASN A 196 3.40 13.40 4.20
CA ASN A 196 2.00 13.55 3.79
C ASN A 196 1.06 13.62 5.00
N HIS A 197 -0.04 14.37 4.87
CA HIS A 197 -1.08 14.43 5.90
C HIS A 197 -1.72 13.05 6.13
N HIS A 198 -2.01 12.29 5.07
CA HIS A 198 -2.64 10.96 5.22
C HIS A 198 -1.77 9.94 5.96
N VAL A 199 -0.46 10.16 6.02
CA VAL A 199 0.45 9.31 6.82
C VAL A 199 0.19 9.53 8.30
N ILE A 200 -0.18 10.75 8.70
CA ILE A 200 -0.34 11.16 10.10
C ILE A 200 -1.79 11.40 10.57
N ALA A 201 -2.76 11.27 9.67
CA ALA A 201 -4.13 11.76 9.89
C ALA A 201 -4.87 11.09 11.07
N GLU A 202 -4.60 9.81 11.33
CA GLU A 202 -5.29 9.00 12.34
C GLU A 202 -4.36 8.56 13.49
N CYS A 203 -3.18 9.19 13.61
CA CYS A 203 -2.21 8.81 14.64
C CYS A 203 -2.65 9.32 16.00
N SER A 204 -2.56 8.45 17.00
CA SER A 204 -2.64 8.85 18.40
C SER A 204 -1.29 9.33 18.90
N THR A 205 -0.22 8.72 18.42
CA THR A 205 1.16 9.19 18.63
C THR A 205 1.95 9.13 17.34
N ILE A 206 2.81 10.14 17.12
CA ILE A 206 3.70 10.21 15.97
C ILE A 206 5.12 10.04 16.49
N ASN A 207 5.81 9.02 16.01
CA ASN A 207 7.24 8.86 16.20
C ASN A 207 7.94 8.93 14.84
N VAL A 208 9.20 9.32 14.86
CA VAL A 208 10.09 9.30 13.69
C VAL A 208 11.28 8.42 14.01
N LEU A 209 11.73 7.62 13.04
CA LEU A 209 12.99 6.88 13.13
C LEU A 209 14.04 7.60 12.27
N PRO A 210 14.97 8.33 12.90
CA PRO A 210 16.07 8.98 12.19
C PRO A 210 17.07 7.97 11.63
N PRO A 211 17.88 8.35 10.63
CA PRO A 211 18.94 7.49 10.09
C PRO A 211 19.90 7.01 11.17
N GLY A 212 20.00 5.69 11.36
CA GLY A 212 20.88 5.07 12.36
C GLY A 212 20.50 5.36 13.82
N GLY A 213 19.35 5.99 14.07
CA GLY A 213 18.89 6.38 15.40
C GLY A 213 17.77 5.51 15.94
N ALA A 214 17.44 5.71 17.22
CA ALA A 214 16.22 5.14 17.82
C ALA A 214 15.00 5.99 17.48
N ALA A 215 13.81 5.40 17.61
CA ALA A 215 12.56 6.14 17.40
C ALA A 215 12.44 7.29 18.42
N VAL A 216 12.11 8.49 17.94
CA VAL A 216 11.95 9.71 18.73
C VAL A 216 10.54 10.25 18.52
N SER A 217 9.92 10.79 19.58
CA SER A 217 8.62 11.44 19.47
C SER A 217 8.67 12.65 18.53
N ALA A 218 7.59 12.86 17.78
CA ALA A 218 7.39 14.03 16.95
C ALA A 218 6.01 14.65 17.22
N THR A 219 5.95 15.98 17.15
CA THR A 219 4.70 16.73 17.28
C THR A 219 4.27 17.26 15.92
N LEU A 220 2.96 17.39 15.72
CA LEU A 220 2.41 18.05 14.53
C LEU A 220 2.54 19.56 14.69
N VAL A 221 3.22 20.22 13.75
CA VAL A 221 3.32 21.69 13.68
C VAL A 221 2.16 22.25 12.88
N ALA A 222 1.95 21.73 11.69
CA ALA A 222 0.89 22.17 10.78
C ALA A 222 0.45 21.02 9.87
N LYS A 223 -0.77 21.11 9.35
CA LYS A 223 -1.30 20.20 8.33
C LYS A 223 -2.05 20.96 7.24
N ASP A 224 -1.87 20.52 6.01
CA ASP A 224 -2.63 20.93 4.84
C ASP A 224 -3.32 19.69 4.27
N LYS A 225 -4.61 19.55 4.61
CA LYS A 225 -5.43 18.42 4.14
C LYS A 225 -5.64 18.46 2.63
N THR A 226 -5.73 19.65 2.04
CA THR A 226 -6.06 19.86 0.62
C THR A 226 -4.90 19.42 -0.27
N ASN A 227 -3.67 19.73 0.15
CA ASN A 227 -2.46 19.36 -0.57
C ASN A 227 -1.80 18.09 -0.04
N ASP A 228 -2.41 17.42 0.93
CA ASP A 228 -1.91 16.20 1.57
C ASP A 228 -0.48 16.37 2.14
N LEU A 229 -0.24 17.46 2.86
CA LEU A 229 1.05 17.75 3.49
C LEU A 229 0.93 17.92 5.00
N ALA A 230 1.97 17.53 5.74
CA ALA A 230 2.11 17.78 7.15
C ALA A 230 3.54 18.17 7.49
N ILE A 231 3.69 19.08 8.46
CA ILE A 231 4.98 19.44 9.05
C ILE A 231 5.02 18.87 10.45
N LEU A 232 6.05 18.08 10.71
CA LEU A 232 6.34 17.51 12.02
C LEU A 232 7.55 18.20 12.64
N LYS A 233 7.62 18.21 13.97
CA LYS A 233 8.78 18.64 14.74
C LYS A 233 9.27 17.51 15.61
N THR A 234 10.56 17.23 15.55
CA THR A 234 11.22 16.29 16.47
C THR A 234 12.44 16.93 17.15
N ALA A 235 12.94 16.29 18.19
CA ALA A 235 14.15 16.69 18.90
C ALA A 235 15.44 16.20 18.21
N SER A 236 15.35 15.25 17.28
CA SER A 236 16.52 14.80 16.52
C SER A 236 16.94 15.81 15.46
N SER A 237 18.24 16.03 15.37
CA SER A 237 18.85 16.83 14.32
C SER A 237 19.30 15.95 13.16
N PRO A 238 19.07 16.36 11.91
CA PRO A 238 19.59 15.67 10.73
C PRO A 238 21.09 15.85 10.57
N ALA A 239 21.73 14.91 9.88
CA ALA A 239 23.12 15.06 9.44
C ALA A 239 23.25 15.96 8.19
N ALA A 240 22.17 16.13 7.42
CA ALA A 240 22.10 17.02 6.27
C ALA A 240 20.66 17.51 6.03
N ILE A 241 20.53 18.66 5.36
CA ILE A 241 19.24 19.18 4.88
C ILE A 241 19.31 19.32 3.36
N PRO A 242 18.38 18.73 2.60
CA PRO A 242 18.37 18.86 1.15
C PRO A 242 17.95 20.27 0.73
N GLY A 243 18.49 20.74 -0.39
CA GLY A 243 17.96 21.91 -1.07
C GLY A 243 16.55 21.64 -1.61
N LEU A 244 15.69 22.64 -1.58
CA LEU A 244 14.34 22.59 -2.14
C LEU A 244 14.32 23.32 -3.48
N ARG A 245 14.04 22.61 -4.59
CA ARG A 245 13.96 23.20 -5.93
C ARG A 245 12.55 23.09 -6.49
N SER A 246 11.94 24.21 -6.86
CA SER A 246 10.53 24.27 -7.27
C SER A 246 10.27 23.87 -8.72
N GLN A 247 11.26 24.03 -9.61
CA GLN A 247 11.09 23.75 -11.03
C GLN A 247 11.25 22.25 -11.31
N MET A 248 10.41 21.70 -12.17
CA MET A 248 10.55 20.35 -12.72
C MET A 248 10.55 20.43 -14.24
N ARG A 249 11.31 19.57 -14.91
CA ARG A 249 11.34 19.50 -16.37
C ARG A 249 10.91 18.12 -16.85
N LEU A 250 10.13 18.08 -17.92
CA LEU A 250 9.75 16.84 -18.58
C LEU A 250 11.01 16.05 -18.99
N GLY A 251 11.02 14.75 -18.72
CA GLY A 251 12.16 13.87 -19.01
C GLY A 251 13.35 14.01 -18.05
N GLU A 252 13.29 14.90 -17.05
CA GLU A 252 14.35 15.01 -16.05
C GLU A 252 14.42 13.74 -15.21
N ALA A 253 15.65 13.22 -15.03
CA ALA A 253 15.91 12.06 -14.19
C ALA A 253 15.56 12.36 -12.73
N VAL A 254 14.87 11.42 -12.09
CA VAL A 254 14.42 11.55 -10.71
C VAL A 254 14.66 10.28 -9.92
N TYR A 255 14.79 10.45 -8.62
CA TYR A 255 15.04 9.38 -7.66
C TYR A 255 14.08 9.48 -6.49
N VAL A 256 13.63 8.34 -6.00
CA VAL A 256 12.75 8.24 -4.82
C VAL A 256 13.49 7.49 -3.74
N PHE A 257 13.50 8.05 -2.53
CA PHE A 257 13.98 7.35 -1.36
C PHE A 257 12.87 7.28 -0.31
N GLY A 258 12.71 6.12 0.33
CA GLY A 258 11.72 5.95 1.39
C GLY A 258 11.75 4.58 2.03
N PHE A 259 10.80 4.33 2.92
CA PHE A 259 10.75 3.13 3.74
C PHE A 259 9.50 2.29 3.42
N PRO A 260 9.51 1.51 2.32
CA PRO A 260 8.42 0.58 2.06
C PRO A 260 8.46 -0.59 3.05
N LEU A 261 7.28 -1.02 3.55
CA LEU A 261 7.10 -2.29 4.26
C LEU A 261 7.99 -2.47 5.51
N THR A 262 7.81 -1.57 6.47
CA THR A 262 8.61 -1.51 7.69
C THR A 262 8.35 -2.74 8.57
N GLY A 263 9.38 -3.59 8.74
CA GLY A 263 9.30 -4.86 9.46
C GLY A 263 9.44 -6.13 8.59
N ILE A 264 9.48 -5.99 7.25
CA ILE A 264 9.67 -7.11 6.30
C ILE A 264 10.85 -6.84 5.33
N LEU A 265 11.07 -5.58 4.93
CA LEU A 265 12.22 -5.17 4.11
C LEU A 265 13.25 -4.37 4.92
N SER A 266 14.46 -4.25 4.35
CA SER A 266 15.63 -3.62 4.94
C SER A 266 15.33 -2.32 5.69
N THR A 267 15.87 -2.18 6.89
CA THR A 267 15.87 -0.94 7.69
C THR A 267 16.65 0.21 7.02
N SER A 268 17.34 -0.06 5.91
CA SER A 268 18.14 0.91 5.16
C SER A 268 17.36 1.80 4.18
N GLY A 269 16.04 1.59 4.04
CA GLY A 269 15.24 2.26 3.01
C GLY A 269 15.44 1.70 1.59
N ASN A 270 14.54 2.07 0.68
CA ASN A 270 14.54 1.73 -0.74
C ASN A 270 14.86 2.97 -1.57
N PHE A 271 15.66 2.79 -2.63
CA PHE A 271 16.01 3.81 -3.61
C PHE A 271 15.58 3.35 -5.00
N THR A 272 14.70 4.12 -5.66
CA THR A 272 14.24 3.85 -7.03
C THR A 272 14.54 5.02 -7.95
N ALA A 273 14.67 4.74 -9.25
CA ALA A 273 14.98 5.73 -10.27
C ALA A 273 13.91 5.76 -11.37
N GLY A 274 13.74 6.91 -12.00
CA GLY A 274 12.84 7.12 -13.12
C GLY A 274 13.02 8.51 -13.73
N ALA A 275 11.96 9.03 -14.35
CA ALA A 275 11.93 10.38 -14.92
C ALA A 275 10.60 11.08 -14.63
N ILE A 276 10.58 12.42 -14.75
CA ILE A 276 9.33 13.19 -14.84
C ILE A 276 8.65 12.85 -16.17
N THR A 277 7.46 12.27 -16.12
CA THR A 277 6.66 11.88 -17.30
C THR A 277 5.60 12.92 -17.66
N ALA A 278 5.17 13.74 -16.70
CA ALA A 278 4.37 14.93 -16.94
C ALA A 278 4.59 15.96 -15.83
N THR A 279 4.53 17.25 -16.17
CA THR A 279 4.67 18.34 -15.20
C THR A 279 3.34 18.73 -14.56
N THR A 280 2.26 18.00 -14.81
CA THR A 280 0.94 18.17 -14.20
C THR A 280 0.41 16.80 -13.76
N GLY A 281 -0.47 16.79 -12.77
CA GLY A 281 -1.22 15.61 -12.36
C GLY A 281 -2.34 15.24 -13.34
N MET A 282 -3.23 14.37 -12.87
CA MET A 282 -4.49 14.12 -13.58
C MET A 282 -5.31 15.39 -13.71
N GLU A 283 -6.10 15.49 -14.78
CA GLU A 283 -7.01 16.64 -15.02
C GLU A 283 -6.27 17.99 -14.96
N ASP A 284 -5.00 18.00 -15.38
CA ASP A 284 -4.11 19.16 -15.35
C ASP A 284 -3.90 19.77 -13.94
N ASP A 285 -3.98 18.96 -12.88
CA ASP A 285 -3.67 19.42 -11.53
C ASP A 285 -2.22 19.93 -11.45
N THR A 286 -2.06 21.25 -11.40
CA THR A 286 -0.76 21.93 -11.45
C THR A 286 0.07 21.72 -10.18
N ARG A 287 -0.54 21.23 -9.10
CA ARG A 287 0.13 20.96 -7.82
C ARG A 287 0.98 19.70 -7.89
N LEU A 288 0.64 18.78 -8.78
CA LEU A 288 1.26 17.47 -8.92
C LEU A 288 2.17 17.41 -10.16
N ALA A 289 3.06 16.44 -10.16
CA ALA A 289 3.79 15.97 -11.33
C ALA A 289 3.71 14.45 -11.40
N GLN A 290 3.80 13.90 -12.62
CA GLN A 290 3.85 12.46 -12.87
C GLN A 290 5.29 11.99 -13.01
N ILE A 291 5.58 10.82 -12.46
CA ILE A 291 6.89 10.18 -12.49
C ILE A 291 6.78 8.71 -12.87
N SER A 292 7.83 8.19 -13.52
CA SER A 292 7.96 6.76 -13.82
C SER A 292 8.69 5.95 -12.75
N ALA A 293 9.32 6.62 -11.78
CA ALA A 293 10.04 5.93 -10.70
C ALA A 293 9.06 5.06 -9.91
N PRO A 294 9.38 3.77 -9.65
CA PRO A 294 8.51 2.89 -8.87
C PRO A 294 8.28 3.44 -7.45
N VAL A 295 7.00 3.52 -7.06
CA VAL A 295 6.56 3.96 -5.73
C VAL A 295 5.71 2.86 -5.10
N GLN A 296 5.93 2.59 -3.81
CA GLN A 296 5.23 1.55 -3.03
C GLN A 296 4.58 2.17 -1.78
N PRO A 297 3.61 1.50 -1.15
CA PRO A 297 3.16 1.86 0.20
C PRO A 297 4.35 1.98 1.16
N GLY A 298 4.38 3.08 1.92
CA GLY A 298 5.52 3.46 2.77
C GLY A 298 6.39 4.57 2.19
N ASN A 299 6.44 4.76 0.86
CA ASN A 299 7.17 5.89 0.24
C ASN A 299 6.42 7.23 0.36
N SER A 300 5.12 7.22 0.66
CA SER A 300 4.33 8.45 0.87
C SER A 300 5.02 9.38 1.88
N GLY A 301 5.12 10.65 1.50
CA GLY A 301 5.78 11.70 2.27
C GLY A 301 7.29 11.75 2.08
N GLY A 302 7.87 10.80 1.36
CA GLY A 302 9.29 10.77 1.05
C GLY A 302 9.72 11.77 -0.03
N PRO A 303 11.03 12.05 -0.13
CA PRO A 303 11.59 12.97 -1.10
C PRO A 303 11.59 12.40 -2.52
N LEU A 304 11.17 13.21 -3.50
CA LEU A 304 11.51 13.07 -4.91
C LEU A 304 12.73 13.93 -5.20
N LEU A 305 13.82 13.32 -5.66
CA LEU A 305 15.13 13.94 -5.82
C LEU A 305 15.49 14.13 -7.29
N ASP A 306 16.17 15.22 -7.61
CA ASP A 306 16.83 15.41 -8.90
C ASP A 306 18.26 14.86 -8.92
N LYS A 307 18.92 14.95 -10.07
CA LYS A 307 20.32 14.52 -10.27
C LYS A 307 21.38 15.29 -9.47
N TYR A 308 20.99 16.35 -8.76
CA TYR A 308 21.86 17.14 -7.89
C TYR A 308 21.64 16.83 -6.40
N GLY A 309 20.67 15.95 -6.08
CA GLY A 309 20.27 15.63 -4.72
C GLY A 309 19.32 16.64 -4.08
N ASN A 310 18.73 17.56 -4.85
CA ASN A 310 17.70 18.47 -4.32
C ASN A 310 16.34 17.77 -4.30
N VAL A 311 15.52 18.11 -3.32
CA VAL A 311 14.11 17.70 -3.29
C VAL A 311 13.30 18.59 -4.22
N ILE A 312 12.68 17.97 -5.21
CA ILE A 312 11.82 18.61 -6.20
C ILE A 312 10.34 18.29 -6.01
N GLY A 313 10.01 17.27 -5.22
CA GLY A 313 8.64 17.01 -4.79
C GLY A 313 8.54 16.07 -3.59
N VAL A 314 7.31 15.88 -3.13
CA VAL A 314 6.92 14.98 -2.04
C VAL A 314 6.10 13.83 -2.62
N ILE A 315 6.55 12.60 -2.43
CA ILE A 315 5.93 11.42 -3.02
C ILE A 315 4.54 11.18 -2.46
N VAL A 316 3.58 10.87 -3.34
CA VAL A 316 2.22 10.45 -2.98
C VAL A 316 2.02 9.03 -3.49
N SER A 317 2.10 8.03 -2.61
CA SER A 317 1.88 6.63 -3.01
C SER A 317 0.40 6.23 -3.10
N LYS A 318 -0.52 7.14 -2.74
CA LYS A 318 -1.97 6.91 -2.66
C LYS A 318 -2.81 7.60 -3.76
N LEU A 319 -2.20 8.16 -4.82
CA LEU A 319 -3.04 8.58 -5.95
C LEU A 319 -3.55 7.30 -6.63
N ASN A 320 -4.79 6.91 -6.31
CA ASN A 320 -5.37 5.62 -6.62
C ASN A 320 -5.21 5.27 -8.11
N ALA A 321 -4.26 4.40 -8.44
CA ALA A 321 -4.24 3.67 -9.70
C ALA A 321 -5.61 3.00 -9.97
N LEU A 322 -6.36 2.68 -8.92
CA LEU A 322 -7.74 2.18 -8.97
C LEU A 322 -8.78 3.23 -9.41
N ASN A 323 -8.63 4.51 -9.07
CA ASN A 323 -9.53 5.57 -9.53
C ASN A 323 -9.26 5.87 -11.02
N ILE A 324 -7.98 5.82 -11.43
CA ILE A 324 -7.60 5.98 -12.83
C ILE A 324 -8.09 4.77 -13.62
N ALA A 325 -7.82 3.55 -13.17
CA ALA A 325 -8.29 2.33 -13.82
C ALA A 325 -9.82 2.24 -13.91
N ALA A 326 -10.56 2.77 -12.93
CA ALA A 326 -12.02 2.89 -13.00
C ALA A 326 -12.48 3.89 -14.07
N ALA A 327 -11.71 4.95 -14.33
CA ALA A 327 -12.00 5.95 -15.35
C ALA A 327 -11.55 5.53 -16.76
N THR A 328 -10.39 4.88 -16.88
CA THR A 328 -9.73 4.54 -18.16
C THR A 328 -9.95 3.09 -18.60
N LYS A 329 -10.45 2.22 -17.71
CA LYS A 329 -10.53 0.76 -17.89
C LYS A 329 -9.17 0.08 -18.14
N ASP A 330 -8.08 0.75 -17.77
CA ASP A 330 -6.71 0.26 -17.90
C ASP A 330 -5.90 0.69 -16.67
N ILE A 331 -4.99 -0.15 -16.18
CA ILE A 331 -4.14 0.20 -15.04
C ILE A 331 -2.89 0.88 -15.59
N PRO A 332 -2.72 2.19 -15.34
CA PRO A 332 -1.53 2.89 -15.82
C PRO A 332 -0.27 2.28 -15.19
N GLN A 333 0.58 1.71 -16.03
CA GLN A 333 1.89 1.22 -15.61
C GLN A 333 2.86 2.39 -15.49
N ASN A 334 3.67 2.43 -14.43
CA ASN A 334 4.69 3.46 -14.21
C ASN A 334 4.14 4.90 -14.19
N VAL A 335 2.92 5.11 -13.67
CA VAL A 335 2.38 6.44 -13.41
C VAL A 335 2.25 6.62 -11.90
N ASN A 336 3.21 7.32 -11.33
CA ASN A 336 3.21 7.72 -9.92
C ASN A 336 3.19 9.24 -9.82
N PHE A 337 2.85 9.79 -8.64
CA PHE A 337 2.68 11.22 -8.47
C PHE A 337 3.52 11.77 -7.32
N ALA A 338 3.93 13.02 -7.50
CA ALA A 338 4.57 13.80 -6.45
C ALA A 338 3.96 15.20 -6.37
N ILE A 339 3.76 15.69 -5.16
CA ILE A 339 3.42 17.09 -4.89
C ILE A 339 4.65 17.92 -5.16
N LYS A 340 4.54 18.96 -5.98
CA LYS A 340 5.69 19.82 -6.31
C LYS A 340 6.21 20.54 -5.08
N THR A 341 7.53 20.68 -4.97
CA THR A 341 8.16 21.40 -3.86
C THR A 341 7.66 22.84 -3.72
N GLY A 342 7.22 23.51 -4.80
CA GLY A 342 6.59 24.83 -4.71
C GLY A 342 5.37 24.89 -3.79
N ILE A 343 4.57 23.81 -3.74
CA ILE A 343 3.42 23.69 -2.82
C ILE A 343 3.93 23.51 -1.39
N ALA A 344 4.95 22.65 -1.21
CA ALA A 344 5.56 22.41 0.10
C ALA A 344 6.26 23.65 0.67
N THR A 345 6.96 24.44 -0.16
CA THR A 345 7.63 25.68 0.27
C THR A 345 6.61 26.72 0.72
N ASN A 346 5.53 26.92 -0.03
CA ASN A 346 4.46 27.83 0.38
C ASN A 346 3.83 27.40 1.71
N PHE A 347 3.65 26.09 1.91
CA PHE A 347 3.13 25.54 3.15
C PHE A 347 4.09 25.75 4.33
N LEU A 348 5.39 25.53 4.12
CA LEU A 348 6.45 25.80 5.11
C LEU A 348 6.48 27.28 5.51
N ASP A 349 6.46 28.18 4.53
CA ASP A 349 6.46 29.62 4.74
C ASP A 349 5.22 30.06 5.53
N SER A 350 4.02 29.58 5.15
CA SER A 350 2.78 29.89 5.85
C SER A 350 2.74 29.36 7.30
N SER A 351 3.57 28.36 7.60
CA SER A 351 3.70 27.75 8.93
C SER A 351 4.86 28.35 9.75
N GLY A 352 5.56 29.36 9.23
CA GLY A 352 6.71 29.98 9.89
C GLY A 352 7.96 29.09 9.95
N VAL A 353 8.05 28.07 9.09
CA VAL A 353 9.17 27.13 9.04
C VAL A 353 10.07 27.49 7.86
N VAL A 354 11.30 27.93 8.15
CA VAL A 354 12.28 28.29 7.12
C VAL A 354 13.15 27.08 6.79
N PRO A 355 13.16 26.60 5.53
CA PRO A 355 14.06 25.54 5.12
C PRO A 355 15.52 25.99 5.17
N THR A 356 16.44 25.16 5.66
CA THR A 356 17.86 25.54 5.81
C THR A 356 18.79 24.93 4.76
N GLY A 357 18.29 24.00 3.94
CA GLY A 357 19.04 23.36 2.87
C GLY A 357 19.31 24.29 1.69
N LYS A 358 20.48 24.13 1.06
CA LYS A 358 20.90 24.92 -0.11
C LYS A 358 20.72 24.12 -1.38
N VAL A 359 20.16 24.75 -2.42
CA VAL A 359 20.03 24.13 -3.74
C VAL A 359 21.42 23.91 -4.34
N SER A 360 21.70 22.67 -4.69
CA SER A 360 22.91 22.24 -5.40
C SER A 360 22.69 22.26 -6.90
N THR A 361 23.74 22.59 -7.64
CA THR A 361 23.82 22.44 -9.11
C THR A 361 24.89 21.44 -9.53
N ARG A 362 25.57 20.81 -8.56
CA ARG A 362 26.61 19.81 -8.81
C ARG A 362 25.96 18.47 -9.04
N GLU A 363 26.14 17.92 -10.23
CA GLU A 363 25.61 16.60 -10.60
C GLU A 363 26.27 15.51 -9.75
N LEU A 364 25.46 14.56 -9.30
CA LEU A 364 25.86 13.45 -8.45
C LEU A 364 25.60 12.13 -9.18
N ALA A 365 26.46 11.14 -8.93
CA ALA A 365 26.15 9.76 -9.31
C ALA A 365 24.94 9.26 -8.51
N PRO A 366 24.11 8.35 -9.06
CA PRO A 366 22.91 7.84 -8.38
C PRO A 366 23.19 7.27 -6.97
N GLU A 367 24.32 6.60 -6.79
CA GLU A 367 24.74 6.04 -5.51
C GLU A 367 25.00 7.14 -4.47
N ALA A 368 25.61 8.25 -4.88
CA ALA A 368 25.83 9.41 -4.03
C ALA A 368 24.51 10.14 -3.68
N ILE A 369 23.54 10.14 -4.58
CA ILE A 369 22.19 10.66 -4.30
C ILE A 369 21.50 9.76 -3.26
N ALA A 370 21.62 8.44 -3.40
CA ALA A 370 21.07 7.48 -2.43
C ALA A 370 21.69 7.66 -1.04
N ASP A 371 23.02 7.83 -0.97
CA ASP A 371 23.72 8.06 0.30
C ASP A 371 23.34 9.39 0.95
N LEU A 372 23.16 10.45 0.16
CA LEU A 372 22.64 11.72 0.66
C LEU A 372 21.19 11.57 1.17
N ALA A 373 20.33 10.88 0.41
CA ALA A 373 18.93 10.67 0.78
C ALA A 373 18.78 9.93 2.11
N LYS A 374 19.63 8.92 2.36
CA LYS A 374 19.63 8.14 3.61
C LYS A 374 19.81 9.01 4.84
N ILE A 375 20.60 10.09 4.77
CA ILE A 375 21.00 10.86 5.96
C ILE A 375 20.04 12.00 6.33
N PHE A 376 19.08 12.33 5.46
CA PHE A 376 18.05 13.34 5.74
C PHE A 376 16.61 12.81 5.68
N THR A 377 16.41 11.56 5.27
CA THR A 377 15.07 10.95 5.22
C THR A 377 14.80 10.15 6.48
N VAL A 378 13.59 10.25 7.01
CA VAL A 378 13.13 9.54 8.21
C VAL A 378 11.97 8.62 7.88
N GLN A 379 11.82 7.58 8.67
CA GLN A 379 10.58 6.80 8.69
C GLN A 379 9.61 7.45 9.67
N VAL A 380 8.37 7.68 9.24
CA VAL A 380 7.28 8.18 10.09
C VAL A 380 6.47 6.98 10.60
N LEU A 381 6.31 6.90 11.91
CA LEU A 381 5.59 5.85 12.62
C LEU A 381 4.33 6.42 13.25
N CYS A 382 3.19 5.94 12.80
CA CYS A 382 1.87 6.32 13.28
C CYS A 382 1.33 5.19 14.15
N ASN A 383 1.13 5.44 15.46
CA ASN A 383 0.50 4.48 16.36
C ASN A 383 -0.82 5.01 16.90
#